data_AF-A0AAD6MZB5-F1
#
_entry.id   AF-A0AAD6MZB5-F1
#
_cell.length_a   1.000
_cell.length_b   1.000
_cell.length_c   1.000
_cell.angle_alpha   90.00
_cell.angle_beta   90.00
_cell.angle_gamma   90.00
#
_symmetry.space_group_name_H-M   'P 1'
#
loop_
_entity.id
_entity.type
_entity.pdbx_description
1 polymer ?
#
loop_
_entity_poly.entity_id
_entity_poly.type
_entity_poly.pdbx_seq_one_letter_code
_entity_poly.pdbx_strand_id
1 'polypeptide(L)'
;MNTQDTLMQLEATEAVQQEKLEHFIMQSRHIKSGTDTVVTSPWNTAEVGYFYPDNWIKRHVDLDVDTHFHIIIFYNVYAFVNQLRALVGFKPENVIRANIQSCLRQEAMEWFITELNSSERQALRTLPLEEGWFKQLLQRFGLPPRKALFRCLKEDLVEENTYEKIHNRVRNLQASGFHDELEQAMHIWRELESSDRYRGAIPQPEPGAPLSKLLRDLYFLNYEKGYMIERYTVTGDHDYDNTTYEEWCRENPDLSA
;
A
#
# COMPACT_ATOMS: atom_id res chain seq x y z
N MET A 1 18.15 -33.36 -9.81
CA MET A 1 16.84 -32.76 -10.14
C MET A 1 17.12 -31.68 -11.18
N ASN A 2 16.42 -31.75 -12.30
CA ASN A 2 16.77 -31.05 -13.54
C ASN A 2 16.32 -29.59 -13.47
N THR A 3 17.27 -28.66 -13.37
CA THR A 3 17.04 -27.20 -13.23
C THR A 3 16.24 -26.61 -14.39
N GLN A 4 16.26 -27.26 -15.54
CA GLN A 4 15.52 -26.87 -16.73
C GLN A 4 14.00 -27.12 -16.62
N ASP A 5 13.59 -28.15 -15.85
CA ASP A 5 12.16 -28.44 -15.62
C ASP A 5 11.55 -27.46 -14.62
N THR A 6 12.34 -26.93 -13.67
CA THR A 6 11.89 -25.95 -12.68
C THR A 6 11.69 -24.56 -13.29
N LEU A 7 12.58 -24.14 -14.20
CA LEU A 7 12.46 -22.86 -14.93
C LEU A 7 11.23 -22.85 -15.84
N MET A 8 10.99 -23.95 -16.56
CA MET A 8 9.81 -24.09 -17.43
C MET A 8 8.49 -24.06 -16.62
N GLN A 9 8.49 -24.58 -15.40
CA GLN A 9 7.35 -24.51 -14.50
C GLN A 9 7.12 -23.11 -13.93
N LEU A 10 8.18 -22.34 -13.66
CA LEU A 10 8.08 -20.95 -13.20
C LEU A 10 7.54 -20.04 -14.31
N GLU A 11 8.08 -20.14 -15.52
CA GLU A 11 7.61 -19.36 -16.69
C GLU A 11 6.15 -19.69 -17.05
N ALA A 12 5.77 -20.97 -16.97
CA ALA A 12 4.37 -21.37 -17.17
C ALA A 12 3.44 -20.84 -16.07
N THR A 13 3.95 -20.67 -14.84
CA THR A 13 3.16 -20.12 -13.73
C THR A 13 3.00 -18.61 -13.87
N GLU A 14 4.04 -17.90 -14.30
CA GLU A 14 4.00 -16.45 -14.58
C GLU A 14 3.10 -16.12 -15.76
N ALA A 15 3.15 -16.88 -16.85
CA ALA A 15 2.24 -16.71 -17.98
C ALA A 15 0.77 -16.89 -17.59
N VAL A 16 0.47 -17.87 -16.74
CA VAL A 16 -0.89 -18.10 -16.21
C VAL A 16 -1.30 -17.00 -15.23
N GLN A 17 -0.37 -16.42 -14.47
CA GLN A 17 -0.64 -15.27 -13.59
C GLN A 17 -0.94 -13.99 -14.39
N GLN A 18 -0.21 -13.78 -15.48
CA GLN A 18 -0.38 -12.61 -16.35
C GLN A 18 -1.70 -12.67 -17.13
N GLU A 19 -2.06 -13.83 -17.68
CA GLU A 19 -3.35 -14.04 -18.35
C GLU A 19 -4.55 -13.87 -17.38
N LYS A 20 -4.39 -14.28 -16.11
CA LYS A 20 -5.42 -14.08 -15.08
C LYS A 20 -5.55 -12.62 -14.64
N LEU A 21 -4.45 -11.88 -14.60
CA LEU A 21 -4.45 -10.45 -14.31
C LEU A 21 -5.12 -9.66 -15.45
N GLU A 22 -4.83 -10.01 -16.70
CA GLU A 22 -5.47 -9.43 -17.87
C GLU A 22 -6.96 -9.75 -17.92
N HIS A 23 -7.38 -10.97 -17.59
CA HIS A 23 -8.79 -11.32 -17.50
C HIS A 23 -9.53 -10.52 -16.40
N PHE A 24 -8.90 -10.29 -15.25
CA PHE A 24 -9.45 -9.43 -14.19
C PHE A 24 -9.58 -7.96 -14.65
N ILE A 25 -8.56 -7.43 -15.33
CA ILE A 25 -8.58 -6.08 -15.91
C ILE A 25 -9.65 -5.97 -17.02
N MET A 26 -9.85 -7.02 -17.81
CA MET A 26 -10.83 -7.07 -18.89
C MET A 26 -12.27 -7.18 -18.38
N GLN A 27 -12.52 -7.97 -17.33
CA GLN A 27 -13.83 -8.01 -16.65
C GLN A 27 -14.18 -6.65 -16.03
N SER A 28 -13.18 -5.91 -15.56
CA SER A 28 -13.35 -4.57 -15.00
C SER A 28 -13.72 -3.51 -16.07
N ARG A 29 -13.53 -3.80 -17.36
CA ARG A 29 -13.81 -2.86 -18.47
C ARG A 29 -15.19 -3.04 -19.13
N HIS A 30 -15.92 -4.12 -18.84
CA HIS A 30 -17.23 -4.41 -19.45
C HIS A 30 -18.46 -3.95 -18.63
N ILE A 31 -18.42 -2.74 -18.07
CA ILE A 31 -19.64 -2.05 -17.61
C ILE A 31 -19.70 -0.66 -18.28
N LYS A 32 -19.87 -0.63 -19.60
CA LYS A 32 -20.37 0.56 -20.30
C LYS A 32 -21.23 0.14 -21.49
N SER A 33 -22.53 -0.02 -21.25
CA SER A 33 -23.61 0.41 -22.16
C SER A 33 -24.91 -0.33 -21.82
N GLY A 34 -25.85 0.35 -21.16
CA GLY A 34 -27.25 -0.07 -21.15
C GLY A 34 -28.01 0.33 -19.90
N THR A 35 -28.56 1.55 -19.88
CA THR A 35 -29.72 1.96 -19.04
C THR A 35 -29.85 1.23 -17.68
N ASP A 36 -28.91 1.43 -16.77
CA ASP A 36 -28.82 0.63 -15.55
C ASP A 36 -29.56 1.28 -14.38
N THR A 37 -30.61 0.62 -13.90
CA THR A 37 -30.88 0.57 -12.48
C THR A 37 -29.57 0.18 -11.79
N VAL A 38 -29.04 1.02 -10.88
CA VAL A 38 -27.79 0.75 -10.15
C VAL A 38 -27.94 -0.59 -9.42
N VAL A 39 -27.47 -1.68 -10.04
CA VAL A 39 -27.37 -2.99 -9.41
C VAL A 39 -26.19 -2.88 -8.45
N THR A 40 -26.46 -2.44 -7.23
CA THR A 40 -25.44 -2.40 -6.18
C THR A 40 -25.04 -3.83 -5.85
N SER A 41 -23.82 -4.23 -6.22
CA SER A 41 -23.26 -5.51 -5.81
C SER A 41 -23.36 -5.68 -4.28
N PRO A 42 -23.75 -6.86 -3.77
CA PRO A 42 -23.87 -7.11 -2.33
C PRO A 42 -22.55 -6.84 -1.61
N TRP A 43 -22.62 -6.59 -0.30
CA TRP A 43 -21.42 -6.37 0.50
C TRP A 43 -20.62 -7.67 0.62
N ASN A 44 -19.35 -7.63 0.24
CA ASN A 44 -18.40 -8.72 0.44
C ASN A 44 -17.19 -8.21 1.21
N THR A 45 -17.02 -8.70 2.44
CA THR A 45 -15.93 -8.25 3.31
C THR A 45 -14.55 -8.63 2.76
N ALA A 46 -14.43 -9.75 2.04
CA ALA A 46 -13.16 -10.20 1.48
C ALA A 46 -12.66 -9.26 0.36
N GLU A 47 -13.58 -8.69 -0.44
CA GLU A 47 -13.27 -7.69 -1.47
C GLU A 47 -12.87 -6.35 -0.88
N VAL A 48 -13.45 -5.98 0.27
CA VAL A 48 -13.12 -4.73 0.97
C VAL A 48 -11.79 -4.84 1.71
N GLY A 49 -11.55 -6.00 2.32
CA GLY A 49 -10.42 -6.28 3.18
C GLY A 49 -10.73 -6.16 4.67
N TYR A 50 -9.82 -6.70 5.48
CA TYR A 50 -9.91 -6.75 6.93
C TYR A 50 -8.98 -5.75 7.59
N PHE A 51 -9.45 -5.06 8.62
CA PHE A 51 -8.62 -4.18 9.43
C PHE A 51 -8.16 -4.88 10.69
N TYR A 52 -6.84 -5.02 10.82
CA TYR A 52 -6.20 -5.77 11.90
C TYR A 52 -5.01 -4.96 12.46
N PRO A 53 -5.22 -4.01 13.38
CA PRO A 53 -4.16 -3.08 13.82
C PRO A 53 -3.05 -3.72 14.68
N ASP A 54 -3.32 -4.82 15.39
CA ASP A 54 -2.38 -5.39 16.38
C ASP A 54 -1.49 -6.52 15.86
N ASN A 55 -0.96 -6.40 14.64
CA ASN A 55 0.08 -7.32 14.17
C ASN A 55 1.46 -6.70 14.36
N TRP A 56 2.09 -6.96 15.52
CA TRP A 56 3.41 -6.44 15.89
C TRP A 56 4.52 -6.77 14.89
N ILE A 57 4.40 -7.87 14.13
CA ILE A 57 5.38 -8.28 13.10
C ILE A 57 5.20 -7.47 11.82
N LYS A 58 3.96 -7.07 11.50
CA LYS A 58 3.59 -6.39 10.24
C LYS A 58 3.17 -4.93 10.43
N ARG A 59 3.51 -4.29 11.55
CA ARG A 59 3.19 -2.87 11.84
C ARG A 59 3.74 -1.89 10.79
N HIS A 60 4.70 -2.34 10.00
CA HIS A 60 5.46 -1.60 8.99
C HIS A 60 4.93 -1.80 7.57
N VAL A 61 3.93 -2.67 7.41
CA VAL A 61 3.28 -2.96 6.13
C VAL A 61 1.92 -2.30 6.14
N ASP A 62 1.63 -1.41 5.20
CA ASP A 62 0.32 -0.76 5.13
C ASP A 62 -0.80 -1.76 4.78
N LEU A 63 -0.45 -2.69 3.89
CA LEU A 63 -1.33 -3.67 3.26
C LEU A 63 -0.60 -5.00 3.05
N ASP A 64 -1.24 -6.09 3.46
CA ASP A 64 -0.80 -7.44 3.14
C ASP A 64 -1.90 -8.19 2.38
N VAL A 65 -1.50 -9.06 1.47
CA VAL A 65 -2.41 -9.93 0.73
C VAL A 65 -2.10 -11.35 1.19
N ASP A 66 -3.02 -11.95 1.94
CA ASP A 66 -2.92 -13.36 2.26
C ASP A 66 -3.16 -14.15 0.97
N THR A 67 -2.06 -14.65 0.41
CA THR A 67 -2.04 -15.36 -0.88
C THR A 67 -2.79 -16.69 -0.84
N HIS A 68 -3.04 -17.26 0.33
CA HIS A 68 -3.78 -18.52 0.46
C HIS A 68 -5.29 -18.30 0.42
N PHE A 69 -5.77 -17.20 0.98
CA PHE A 69 -7.20 -16.89 1.08
C PHE A 69 -7.66 -15.77 0.16
N HIS A 70 -6.74 -15.14 -0.58
CA HIS A 70 -6.98 -13.95 -1.40
C HIS A 70 -7.69 -12.83 -0.62
N ILE A 71 -7.30 -12.66 0.65
CA ILE A 71 -7.86 -11.61 1.52
C ILE A 71 -6.88 -10.48 1.68
N ILE A 72 -7.40 -9.26 1.58
CA ILE A 72 -6.66 -8.03 1.79
C ILE A 72 -6.69 -7.72 3.28
N ILE A 73 -5.53 -7.48 3.90
CA ILE A 73 -5.40 -7.15 5.32
C ILE A 73 -4.71 -5.80 5.46
N PHE A 74 -5.36 -4.87 6.17
CA PHE A 74 -4.85 -3.55 6.50
C PHE A 74 -4.35 -3.53 7.94
N TYR A 75 -3.07 -3.18 8.12
CA TYR A 75 -2.49 -2.90 9.44
C TYR A 75 -2.46 -1.40 9.74
N ASN A 76 -2.47 -0.56 8.70
CA ASN A 76 -2.53 0.88 8.81
C ASN A 76 -3.98 1.39 8.68
N VAL A 77 -4.45 2.09 9.71
CA VAL A 77 -5.81 2.68 9.72
C VAL A 77 -6.01 3.71 8.60
N TYR A 78 -4.98 4.46 8.21
CA TYR A 78 -5.08 5.44 7.14
C TYR A 78 -5.32 4.75 5.79
N ALA A 79 -4.59 3.66 5.51
CA ALA A 79 -4.80 2.85 4.32
C ALA A 79 -6.20 2.22 4.29
N PHE A 80 -6.67 1.68 5.42
CA PHE A 80 -8.02 1.13 5.52
C PHE A 80 -9.11 2.18 5.28
N VAL A 81 -8.99 3.37 5.87
CA VAL A 81 -9.94 4.47 5.66
C VAL A 81 -9.92 4.96 4.21
N ASN A 82 -8.74 5.07 3.59
CA ASN A 82 -8.63 5.45 2.17
C ASN A 82 -9.29 4.41 1.25
N GLN A 83 -9.14 3.12 1.54
CA GLN A 83 -9.88 2.07 0.82
C GLN A 83 -11.39 2.23 0.97
N LEU A 84 -11.88 2.51 2.19
CA LEU A 84 -13.30 2.76 2.41
C LEU A 84 -13.81 4.02 1.70
N ARG A 85 -13.00 5.08 1.59
CA ARG A 85 -13.32 6.28 0.80
C ARG A 85 -13.45 5.95 -0.68
N ALA A 86 -12.51 5.17 -1.22
CA ALA A 86 -12.56 4.74 -2.61
C ALA A 86 -13.85 3.96 -2.93
N LEU A 87 -14.36 3.17 -1.97
CA LEU A 87 -15.60 2.41 -2.13
C LEU A 87 -16.86 3.26 -2.22
N VAL A 88 -16.85 4.52 -1.76
CA VAL A 88 -18.03 5.42 -1.83
C VAL A 88 -18.44 5.68 -3.29
N GLY A 89 -17.49 5.61 -4.24
CA GLY A 89 -17.80 5.71 -5.67
C GLY A 89 -18.54 4.51 -6.26
N PHE A 90 -18.51 3.36 -5.57
CA PHE A 90 -19.02 2.08 -6.08
C PHE A 90 -20.20 1.52 -5.25
N LYS A 91 -20.27 1.86 -3.97
CA LYS A 91 -21.32 1.38 -3.06
C LYS A 91 -21.95 2.55 -2.30
N PRO A 92 -23.28 2.55 -2.09
CA PRO A 92 -23.94 3.57 -1.30
C PRO A 92 -23.36 3.65 0.12
N GLU A 93 -23.19 4.87 0.61
CA GLU A 93 -22.61 5.14 1.93
C GLU A 93 -23.33 4.42 3.07
N ASN A 94 -24.66 4.32 3.03
CA ASN A 94 -25.43 3.58 4.04
C ASN A 94 -25.10 2.08 4.05
N VAL A 95 -24.78 1.48 2.90
CA VAL A 95 -24.33 0.09 2.82
C VAL A 95 -22.95 -0.05 3.46
N ILE A 96 -22.02 0.86 3.16
CA ILE A 96 -20.68 0.84 3.74
C ILE A 96 -20.77 0.96 5.27
N ARG A 97 -21.45 1.99 5.79
CA ARG A 97 -21.60 2.23 7.23
C ARG A 97 -22.23 1.06 7.98
N ALA A 98 -23.19 0.39 7.36
CA ALA A 98 -23.88 -0.74 7.96
C ALA A 98 -23.02 -2.01 8.03
N ASN A 99 -21.89 -2.06 7.33
CA ASN A 99 -21.08 -3.26 7.19
C ASN A 99 -19.61 -3.11 7.61
N ILE A 100 -19.07 -1.90 7.87
CA ILE A 100 -17.67 -1.71 8.30
C ILE A 100 -17.29 -2.61 9.49
N GLN A 101 -18.22 -2.87 10.43
CA GLN A 101 -17.93 -3.76 11.56
C GLN A 101 -17.52 -5.17 11.13
N SER A 102 -17.95 -5.67 9.96
CA SER A 102 -17.57 -7.00 9.48
C SER A 102 -16.10 -7.07 9.06
N CYS A 103 -15.48 -5.93 8.73
CA CYS A 103 -14.06 -5.82 8.38
C CYS A 103 -13.13 -5.84 9.61
N LEU A 104 -13.64 -5.55 10.81
CA LEU A 104 -12.78 -5.37 11.99
C LEU A 104 -12.26 -6.71 12.52
N ARG A 105 -11.00 -6.76 12.96
CA ARG A 105 -10.38 -7.96 13.55
C ARG A 105 -9.66 -7.62 14.84
N GLN A 106 -9.66 -8.59 15.76
CA GLN A 106 -8.97 -8.54 17.05
C GLN A 106 -9.21 -7.22 17.80
N GLU A 107 -8.16 -6.47 18.14
CA GLU A 107 -8.24 -5.20 18.88
C GLU A 107 -9.30 -4.24 18.28
N ALA A 108 -9.43 -4.17 16.95
CA ALA A 108 -10.44 -3.32 16.32
C ALA A 108 -11.87 -3.82 16.56
N MET A 109 -12.07 -5.14 16.55
CA MET A 109 -13.37 -5.74 16.86
C MET A 109 -13.68 -5.65 18.35
N GLU A 110 -12.67 -5.85 19.21
CA GLU A 110 -12.78 -5.71 20.65
C GLU A 110 -13.20 -4.29 21.02
N TRP A 111 -12.50 -3.27 20.52
CA TRP A 111 -12.88 -1.87 20.68
C TRP A 111 -14.35 -1.60 20.33
N PHE A 112 -14.82 -2.13 19.19
CA PHE A 112 -16.21 -1.93 18.76
C PHE A 112 -17.24 -2.61 19.68
N ILE A 113 -16.93 -3.80 20.20
CA ILE A 113 -17.84 -4.60 21.02
C ILE A 113 -17.81 -4.15 22.49
N THR A 114 -16.63 -3.97 23.06
CA THR A 114 -16.43 -3.83 24.51
C THR A 114 -16.27 -2.38 24.95
N GLU A 115 -15.63 -1.53 24.14
CA GLU A 115 -15.33 -0.15 24.53
C GLU A 115 -16.41 0.84 24.10
N LEU A 116 -16.99 0.66 22.91
CA LEU A 116 -18.10 1.49 22.47
C LEU A 116 -19.38 1.12 23.23
N ASN A 117 -20.12 2.13 23.66
CA ASN A 117 -21.46 1.93 24.20
C ASN A 117 -22.51 1.85 23.06
N SER A 118 -23.76 1.56 23.43
CA SER A 118 -24.83 1.38 22.44
C SER A 118 -25.18 2.66 21.68
N SER A 119 -25.07 3.84 22.29
CA SER A 119 -25.35 5.11 21.60
C SER A 119 -24.23 5.47 20.62
N GLU A 120 -22.97 5.20 20.97
CA GLU A 120 -21.81 5.39 20.09
C GLU A 120 -21.88 4.47 18.88
N ARG A 121 -22.17 3.17 19.09
CA ARG A 121 -22.39 2.24 17.97
C ARG A 121 -23.55 2.65 17.08
N GLN A 122 -24.62 3.19 17.67
CA GLN A 122 -25.75 3.71 16.89
C GLN A 122 -25.34 4.95 16.09
N ALA A 123 -24.57 5.86 16.68
CA ALA A 123 -24.04 7.04 16.00
C ALA A 123 -23.16 6.65 14.80
N LEU A 124 -22.31 5.62 14.94
CA LEU A 124 -21.51 5.10 13.83
C LEU A 124 -22.35 4.60 12.65
N ARG A 125 -23.56 4.10 12.90
CA ARG A 125 -24.49 3.63 11.85
C ARG A 125 -25.27 4.76 11.19
N THR A 126 -25.40 5.92 11.84
CA THR A 126 -26.28 7.01 11.39
C THR A 126 -25.55 8.26 10.92
N LEU A 127 -24.36 8.55 11.45
CA LEU A 127 -23.54 9.70 11.06
C LEU A 127 -22.88 9.48 9.69
N PRO A 128 -22.61 10.54 8.92
CA PRO A 128 -21.78 10.44 7.72
C PRO A 128 -20.44 9.76 7.99
N LEU A 129 -19.88 9.04 7.01
CA LEU A 129 -18.65 8.25 7.16
C LEU A 129 -17.50 9.08 7.72
N GLU A 130 -17.30 10.30 7.21
CA GLU A 130 -16.25 11.23 7.66
C GLU A 130 -16.44 11.67 9.13
N GLU A 131 -17.68 11.88 9.58
CA GLU A 131 -17.98 12.34 10.95
C GLU A 131 -18.12 11.19 11.95
N GLY A 132 -18.43 9.99 11.46
CA GLY A 132 -18.64 8.78 12.22
C GLY A 132 -17.44 7.84 12.13
N TRP A 133 -17.55 6.80 11.29
CA TRP A 133 -16.59 5.70 11.22
C TRP A 133 -15.15 6.14 10.98
N PHE A 134 -14.89 7.00 9.99
CA PHE A 134 -13.52 7.38 9.63
C PHE A 134 -12.86 8.16 10.76
N LYS A 135 -13.54 9.19 11.28
CA LYS A 135 -13.05 9.97 12.42
C LYS A 135 -12.74 9.08 13.63
N GLN A 136 -13.64 8.18 14.00
CA GLN A 136 -13.47 7.35 15.18
C GLN A 136 -12.35 6.31 15.02
N LEU A 137 -12.24 5.68 13.83
CA LEU A 137 -11.12 4.78 13.52
C LEU A 137 -9.79 5.51 13.58
N LEU A 138 -9.68 6.68 12.94
CA LEU A 138 -8.45 7.49 12.95
C LEU A 138 -8.09 7.98 14.35
N GLN A 139 -9.09 8.38 15.15
CA GLN A 139 -8.87 8.83 16.53
C GLN A 139 -8.39 7.68 17.44
N ARG A 140 -8.90 6.47 17.25
CA ARG A 140 -8.55 5.31 18.07
C ARG A 140 -7.23 4.67 17.67
N PHE A 141 -7.04 4.39 16.39
CA PHE A 141 -5.94 3.58 15.87
C PHE A 141 -4.84 4.39 15.17
N GLY A 142 -5.09 5.69 14.94
CA GLY A 142 -4.08 6.62 14.41
C GLY A 142 -3.08 7.04 15.48
N LEU A 143 -1.91 7.52 15.04
CA LEU A 143 -0.98 8.16 15.96
C LEU A 143 -1.43 9.59 16.27
N PRO A 144 -1.32 10.05 17.53
CA PRO A 144 -1.51 11.47 17.83
C PRO A 144 -0.56 12.33 17.00
N PRO A 145 -1.02 13.43 16.35
CA PRO A 145 -0.22 14.19 15.39
C PRO A 145 1.15 14.63 15.92
N ARG A 146 1.21 15.07 17.18
CA ARG A 146 2.45 15.47 17.83
C ARG A 146 3.45 14.31 17.98
N LYS A 147 2.96 13.11 18.32
CA LYS A 147 3.81 11.91 18.42
C LYS A 147 4.28 11.46 17.04
N ALA A 148 3.41 11.53 16.03
CA ALA A 148 3.74 11.19 14.67
C ALA A 148 4.83 12.11 14.09
N LEU A 149 4.68 13.43 14.26
CA LEU A 149 5.69 14.40 13.85
C LEU A 149 7.04 14.17 14.55
N PHE A 150 7.01 13.87 15.86
CA PHE A 150 8.22 13.54 16.60
C PHE A 150 8.92 12.28 16.05
N ARG A 151 8.17 11.27 15.61
CA ARG A 151 8.73 10.07 14.96
C ARG A 151 9.34 10.39 13.61
N CYS A 152 8.69 11.21 12.78
CA CYS A 152 9.28 11.70 11.53
C CYS A 152 10.65 12.34 11.78
N LEU A 153 10.75 13.23 12.78
CA LEU A 153 12.01 13.95 13.06
C LEU A 153 13.11 13.08 13.67
N LYS A 154 12.76 11.95 14.29
CA LYS A 154 13.71 11.09 15.02
C LYS A 154 14.24 9.94 14.17
N GLU A 155 13.39 9.35 13.34
CA GLU A 155 13.77 8.26 12.45
C GLU A 155 14.54 8.84 11.27
N ASP A 156 15.72 8.28 10.98
CA ASP A 156 16.50 8.63 9.79
C ASP A 156 16.22 7.61 8.68
N LEU A 157 15.78 8.11 7.52
CA LEU A 157 15.50 7.29 6.33
C LEU A 157 16.77 6.78 5.63
N VAL A 158 17.94 7.32 5.97
CA VAL A 158 19.20 7.12 5.23
C VAL A 158 19.94 5.83 5.62
N GLU A 159 19.66 5.28 6.80
CA GLU A 159 20.26 4.03 7.29
C GLU A 159 19.61 2.76 6.68
N GLU A 160 20.29 1.60 6.78
CA GLU A 160 19.82 0.31 6.25
C GLU A 160 18.39 -0.06 6.71
N ASN A 161 17.64 -0.70 5.81
CA ASN A 161 16.21 -1.03 5.87
C ASN A 161 15.23 0.10 5.47
N THR A 162 15.49 0.72 4.33
CA THR A 162 14.78 1.88 3.75
C THR A 162 13.28 1.65 3.53
N TYR A 163 12.84 0.46 3.08
CA TYR A 163 11.45 0.24 2.69
C TYR A 163 10.45 0.34 3.85
N GLU A 164 10.71 -0.42 4.93
CA GLU A 164 9.88 -0.37 6.14
C GLU A 164 9.91 1.02 6.79
N LYS A 165 11.07 1.68 6.82
CA LYS A 165 11.21 3.04 7.33
C LYS A 165 10.42 4.05 6.51
N ILE A 166 10.38 3.89 5.19
CA ILE A 166 9.58 4.76 4.32
C ILE A 166 8.08 4.54 4.56
N HIS A 167 7.60 3.30 4.65
CA HIS A 167 6.19 3.05 4.96
C HIS A 167 5.79 3.62 6.33
N ASN A 168 6.65 3.44 7.34
CA ASN A 168 6.46 4.08 8.65
C ASN A 168 6.44 5.61 8.52
N ARG A 169 7.30 6.18 7.66
CA ARG A 169 7.33 7.61 7.41
C ARG A 169 6.05 8.11 6.79
N VAL A 170 5.54 7.45 5.75
CA VAL A 170 4.26 7.77 5.10
C VAL A 170 3.15 7.76 6.15
N ARG A 171 3.07 6.70 6.96
CA ARG A 171 2.10 6.59 8.07
C ARG A 171 2.22 7.74 9.07
N ASN A 172 3.44 8.12 9.46
CA ASN A 172 3.67 9.21 10.40
C ASN A 172 3.34 10.60 9.79
N LEU A 173 3.59 10.78 8.49
CA LEU A 173 3.20 12.00 7.76
C LEU A 173 1.67 12.13 7.69
N GLN A 174 0.97 11.05 7.33
CA GLN A 174 -0.50 11.01 7.35
C GLN A 174 -1.05 11.32 8.74
N ALA A 175 -0.45 10.74 9.79
CA ALA A 175 -0.86 11.00 11.16
C ALA A 175 -0.56 12.42 11.65
N SER A 176 0.40 13.12 11.06
CA SER A 176 0.71 14.52 11.37
C SER A 176 -0.08 15.53 10.54
N GLY A 177 -0.95 15.07 9.63
CA GLY A 177 -1.86 15.91 8.85
C GLY A 177 -1.48 16.08 7.38
N PHE A 178 -0.38 15.47 6.92
CA PHE A 178 -0.01 15.47 5.51
C PHE A 178 -0.78 14.35 4.79
N HIS A 179 -1.93 14.67 4.23
CA HIS A 179 -2.79 13.69 3.54
C HIS A 179 -2.59 13.66 2.03
N ASP A 180 -1.97 14.70 1.47
CA ASP A 180 -1.66 14.77 0.05
C ASP A 180 -0.46 13.87 -0.31
N GLU A 181 -0.60 13.04 -1.35
CA GLU A 181 0.42 12.07 -1.75
C GLU A 181 1.69 12.76 -2.26
N LEU A 182 1.55 13.88 -2.99
CA LEU A 182 2.70 14.65 -3.49
C LEU A 182 3.46 15.30 -2.34
N GLU A 183 2.76 15.89 -1.37
CA GLU A 183 3.39 16.44 -0.17
C GLU A 183 4.15 15.35 0.60
N GLN A 184 3.55 14.18 0.79
CA GLN A 184 4.21 13.04 1.45
C GLN A 184 5.47 12.61 0.68
N ALA A 185 5.37 12.45 -0.64
CA ALA A 185 6.47 12.07 -1.51
C ALA A 185 7.60 13.11 -1.48
N MET A 186 7.26 14.40 -1.54
CA MET A 186 8.21 15.52 -1.47
C MET A 186 8.95 15.57 -0.13
N HIS A 187 8.25 15.30 0.98
CA HIS A 187 8.87 15.23 2.31
C HIS A 187 9.90 14.10 2.39
N ILE A 188 9.55 12.92 1.88
CA ILE A 188 10.44 11.75 1.85
C ILE A 188 11.63 12.00 0.92
N TRP A 189 11.38 12.51 -0.29
CA TRP A 189 12.42 12.80 -1.27
C TRP A 189 13.44 13.83 -0.76
N ARG A 190 13.01 14.91 -0.12
CA ARG A 190 13.93 15.93 0.43
C ARG A 190 14.88 15.37 1.49
N GLU A 191 14.39 14.46 2.31
CA GLU A 191 15.21 13.80 3.33
C GLU A 191 16.22 12.86 2.69
N LEU A 192 15.81 12.09 1.68
CA LEU A 192 16.69 11.21 0.92
C LEU A 192 17.75 12.01 0.14
N GLU A 193 17.38 13.11 -0.51
CA GLU A 193 18.27 13.98 -1.30
C GLU A 193 19.38 14.63 -0.43
N SER A 194 19.13 14.73 0.88
CA SER A 194 20.15 15.18 1.84
C SER A 194 21.30 14.18 2.01
N SER A 195 21.06 12.90 1.69
CA SER A 195 22.05 11.83 1.72
C SER A 195 22.83 11.71 0.42
N ASP A 196 24.14 11.56 0.53
CA ASP A 196 25.02 11.28 -0.61
C ASP A 196 24.68 9.95 -1.32
N ARG A 197 23.96 9.03 -0.65
CA ARG A 197 23.53 7.75 -1.23
C ARG A 197 22.42 7.90 -2.28
N TYR A 198 21.51 8.86 -2.07
CA TYR A 198 20.28 9.02 -2.85
C TYR A 198 20.27 10.29 -3.69
N ARG A 199 21.14 11.26 -3.37
CA ARG A 199 21.29 12.51 -4.09
C ARG A 199 21.43 12.31 -5.60
N GLY A 200 20.49 12.84 -6.36
CA GLY A 200 20.47 12.77 -7.82
C GLY A 200 20.19 11.38 -8.42
N ALA A 201 20.04 10.34 -7.60
CA ALA A 201 19.70 8.99 -8.05
C ALA A 201 18.19 8.77 -8.17
N ILE A 202 17.39 9.59 -7.48
CA ILE A 202 15.92 9.50 -7.48
C ILE A 202 15.38 10.84 -7.98
N PRO A 203 14.56 10.85 -9.06
CA PRO A 203 13.97 12.07 -9.57
C PRO A 203 13.04 12.70 -8.54
N GLN A 204 12.95 14.03 -8.58
CA GLN A 204 12.00 14.76 -7.75
C GLN A 204 10.56 14.33 -8.10
N PRO A 205 9.69 14.07 -7.11
CA PRO A 205 8.27 13.79 -7.37
C PRO A 205 7.59 14.93 -8.14
N GLU A 206 6.92 14.56 -9.24
CA GLU A 206 6.19 15.50 -10.09
C GLU A 206 4.72 15.64 -9.66
N PRO A 207 4.07 16.79 -9.90
CA PRO A 207 2.65 16.96 -9.64
C PRO A 207 1.81 15.91 -10.38
N GLY A 208 0.99 15.15 -9.64
CA GLY A 208 0.16 14.07 -10.19
C GLY A 208 0.84 12.71 -10.25
N ALA A 209 2.14 12.61 -9.93
CA ALA A 209 2.80 11.33 -9.75
C ALA A 209 2.32 10.67 -8.44
N PRO A 210 1.94 9.38 -8.46
CA PRO A 210 1.54 8.68 -7.25
C PRO A 210 2.75 8.42 -6.35
N LEU A 211 2.52 8.34 -5.04
CA LEU A 211 3.57 7.97 -4.07
C LEU A 211 4.22 6.62 -4.41
N SER A 212 3.46 5.71 -5.04
CA SER A 212 3.96 4.40 -5.49
C SER A 212 5.12 4.49 -6.49
N LYS A 213 5.23 5.57 -7.27
CA LYS A 213 6.38 5.80 -8.18
C LYS A 213 7.67 5.99 -7.38
N LEU A 214 7.65 6.87 -6.37
CA LEU A 214 8.80 7.09 -5.49
C LEU A 214 9.20 5.81 -4.74
N LEU A 215 8.22 5.05 -4.22
CA LEU A 215 8.48 3.78 -3.53
C LEU A 215 9.13 2.74 -4.46
N ARG A 216 8.69 2.69 -5.71
CA ARG A 216 9.24 1.81 -6.75
C ARG A 216 10.69 2.18 -7.07
N ASP A 217 10.97 3.46 -7.32
CA ASP A 217 12.33 3.94 -7.63
C ASP A 217 13.29 3.64 -6.47
N LEU A 218 12.81 3.82 -5.23
CA LEU A 218 13.56 3.47 -4.01
C LEU A 218 13.82 1.97 -3.88
N TYR A 219 12.84 1.14 -4.23
CA TYR A 219 13.00 -0.31 -4.23
C TYR A 219 14.10 -0.73 -5.21
N PHE A 220 14.03 -0.27 -6.45
CA PHE A 220 15.02 -0.60 -7.48
C PHE A 220 16.42 -0.12 -7.11
N LEU A 221 16.58 1.12 -6.67
CA LEU A 221 17.89 1.66 -6.30
C LEU A 221 18.53 0.89 -5.14
N ASN A 222 17.73 0.43 -4.17
CA ASN A 222 18.24 -0.40 -3.08
C ASN A 222 18.54 -1.83 -3.53
N TYR A 223 17.79 -2.36 -4.49
CA TYR A 223 18.02 -3.69 -5.06
C TYR A 223 19.28 -3.73 -5.94
N GLU A 224 19.47 -2.76 -6.84
CA GLU A 224 20.66 -2.64 -7.69
C GLU A 224 21.95 -2.48 -6.86
N LYS A 225 21.91 -1.68 -5.78
CA LYS A 225 23.06 -1.52 -4.89
C LYS A 225 23.31 -2.75 -3.99
N GLY A 226 22.28 -3.54 -3.67
CA GLY A 226 22.42 -4.83 -2.97
C GLY A 226 23.21 -5.85 -3.79
N TYR A 227 22.94 -5.94 -5.09
CA TYR A 227 23.72 -6.77 -6.03
C TYR A 227 25.15 -6.25 -6.25
N MET A 228 25.40 -4.95 -6.11
CA MET A 228 26.76 -4.40 -6.17
C MET A 228 27.59 -4.80 -4.93
N ILE A 229 27.01 -4.82 -3.73
CA ILE A 229 27.74 -5.20 -2.50
C ILE A 229 28.15 -6.69 -2.51
N GLU A 230 27.30 -7.58 -3.04
CA GLU A 230 27.66 -9.00 -3.22
C GLU A 230 28.69 -9.21 -4.34
N ARG A 231 28.66 -8.41 -5.43
CA ARG A 231 29.67 -8.47 -6.49
C ARG A 231 31.07 -8.03 -6.05
N TYR A 232 31.22 -7.25 -4.98
CA TYR A 232 32.53 -6.84 -4.46
C TYR A 232 33.11 -7.78 -3.39
N THR A 233 32.40 -8.86 -3.00
CA THR A 233 32.89 -9.82 -2.00
C THR A 233 33.10 -11.25 -2.50
N VAL A 234 32.79 -11.56 -3.76
CA VAL A 234 33.08 -12.87 -4.33
C VAL A 234 33.90 -12.72 -5.61
N THR A 235 35.21 -12.89 -5.46
CA THR A 235 36.12 -13.24 -6.54
C THR A 235 35.62 -14.49 -7.26
N GLY A 236 35.48 -14.43 -8.59
CA GLY A 236 35.48 -15.60 -9.46
C GLY A 236 34.26 -15.69 -10.36
N ASP A 237 34.44 -15.25 -11.61
CA ASP A 237 33.75 -15.66 -12.85
C ASP A 237 32.30 -16.11 -12.74
N HIS A 238 31.37 -15.24 -13.17
CA HIS A 238 30.20 -15.65 -13.96
C HIS A 238 29.66 -14.46 -14.78
N ASP A 239 29.66 -14.63 -16.10
CA ASP A 239 28.98 -13.77 -17.08
C ASP A 239 27.47 -13.74 -16.80
N TYR A 240 26.93 -12.56 -16.51
CA TYR A 240 25.49 -12.29 -16.61
C TYR A 240 25.26 -10.85 -17.07
N ASP A 241 24.27 -10.73 -17.97
CA ASP A 241 23.90 -9.58 -18.78
C ASP A 241 23.78 -8.28 -17.97
N ASN A 242 24.47 -7.24 -18.42
CA ASN A 242 24.57 -5.93 -17.75
C ASN A 242 23.60 -4.94 -18.42
N THR A 243 22.30 -5.23 -18.43
CA THR A 243 21.33 -4.24 -18.88
C THR A 243 21.18 -3.15 -17.80
N THR A 244 21.59 -1.93 -18.13
CA THR A 244 21.50 -0.77 -17.24
C THR A 244 20.05 -0.26 -17.14
N TYR A 245 19.70 0.45 -16.06
CA TYR A 245 18.37 1.08 -15.88
C TYR A 245 17.94 1.94 -17.09
N GLU A 246 18.90 2.65 -17.69
CA GLU A 246 18.68 3.45 -18.89
C GLU A 246 18.34 2.62 -20.13
N GLU A 247 18.78 1.36 -20.20
CA GLU A 247 18.45 0.43 -21.27
C GLU A 247 17.08 -0.22 -21.04
N TRP A 248 16.76 -0.61 -19.81
CA TRP A 248 15.45 -1.18 -19.48
C TRP A 248 14.29 -0.18 -19.66
N CYS A 249 14.47 1.08 -19.23
CA CYS A 249 13.49 2.15 -19.46
C CYS A 249 13.32 2.48 -20.96
N ARG A 250 14.35 2.25 -21.77
CA ARG A 250 14.32 2.45 -23.23
C ARG A 250 13.58 1.32 -23.93
N GLU A 251 13.65 0.12 -23.39
CA GLU A 251 12.98 -1.08 -23.91
C GLU A 251 11.51 -1.18 -23.48
N ASN A 252 11.12 -0.51 -22.39
CA ASN A 252 9.77 -0.58 -21.82
C ASN A 252 9.15 0.82 -21.61
N PRO A 253 9.01 1.64 -22.67
CA PRO A 253 8.54 3.03 -22.54
C PRO A 253 7.13 3.12 -21.94
N ASP A 254 6.26 2.15 -22.24
CA ASP A 254 4.87 2.11 -21.77
C ASP A 254 4.72 1.77 -20.27
N LEU A 255 5.80 1.26 -19.66
CA LEU A 255 5.89 0.92 -18.23
C LEU A 255 6.70 1.96 -17.42
N SER A 256 7.29 2.94 -18.12
CA SER A 256 8.12 4.02 -17.57
C SER A 256 7.37 5.34 -17.29
N ALA A 257 6.09 5.42 -17.69
CA ALA A 257 5.21 6.58 -17.53
C ALA A 257 4.56 6.63 -16.14
#